data_AF-A0A2N6LEJ7-F1
#
_entry.id   AF-A0A2N6LEJ7-F1
#
_cell.length_a   1.000
_cell.length_b   1.000
_cell.length_c   1.000
_cell.angle_alpha   90.00
_cell.angle_beta   90.00
_cell.angle_gamma   90.00
#
_symmetry.space_group_name_H-M   'P 1'
#
loop_
_entity.id
_entity.type
_entity.pdbx_description
1 polymer ?
#
loop_
_entity_poly.entity_id
_entity_poly.type
_entity_poly.pdbx_seq_one_letter_code
_entity_poly.pdbx_strand_id
1 'polypeptide(L)' 'MPKFVCSLYSNEVWNLSPEQANKQTFNTDGEAKEWFKQYCESPKFSGYTFDGNYNKNYVSCDGRSIGYINQYSDNATH' A
#
# COMPACT_ATOMS: atom_id res chain seq x y z
N MET A 1 -4.79 -6.61 15.99
CA MET A 1 -4.72 -7.31 14.68
C MET A 1 -3.90 -6.46 13.73
N PRO A 2 -2.92 -7.00 12.99
CA PRO A 2 -2.14 -6.18 12.07
C PRO A 2 -3.06 -5.56 11.01
N LYS A 3 -2.98 -4.25 10.83
CA LYS A 3 -3.74 -3.53 9.80
C LYS A 3 -2.79 -3.14 8.68
N PHE A 4 -3.13 -3.50 7.46
CA PHE A 4 -2.38 -3.15 6.27
C PHE A 4 -3.14 -2.05 5.53
N VAL A 5 -2.54 -0.87 5.42
CA VAL A 5 -3.18 0.28 4.79
C VAL A 5 -2.49 0.58 3.47
N CYS A 6 -3.20 0.35 2.37
CA CYS A 6 -2.74 0.62 1.02
C CYS A 6 -3.03 2.06 0.63
N SER A 7 -2.04 2.75 0.09
CA SER A 7 -2.17 4.12 -0.45
C SER A 7 -1.61 4.16 -1.86
N LEU A 8 -2.33 4.78 -2.79
CA LEU A 8 -1.83 5.05 -4.15
C LEU A 8 -1.12 6.41 -4.17
N TYR A 9 -0.07 6.55 -4.97
CA TYR A 9 0.64 7.82 -5.16
C TYR A 9 -0.09 8.80 -6.09
N SER A 10 -1.16 8.35 -6.74
CA SER A 10 -1.77 9.10 -7.84
C SER A 10 -3.11 9.69 -7.48
N ASN A 11 -3.11 11.01 -7.30
CA ASN A 11 -4.22 11.85 -7.78
C ASN A 11 -4.02 12.24 -9.27
N GLU A 12 -2.83 12.06 -9.87
CA GLU A 12 -2.52 12.58 -11.21
C GLU A 12 -2.30 11.50 -12.31
N VAL A 13 -2.01 10.24 -11.97
CA VAL A 13 -1.70 9.20 -13.00
C VAL A 13 -2.92 8.34 -13.37
N TRP A 14 -3.97 8.32 -12.55
CA TRP A 14 -5.20 7.57 -12.82
C TRP A 14 -6.36 8.42 -12.35
N ASN A 15 -7.35 8.67 -13.21
CA ASN A 15 -8.60 9.41 -12.92
C ASN A 15 -9.44 8.70 -11.83
N LEU A 16 -8.92 8.60 -10.61
CA LEU A 16 -9.62 8.07 -9.45
C LEU A 16 -10.12 9.24 -8.61
N SER A 17 -11.39 9.20 -8.22
CA SER A 17 -11.96 10.24 -7.37
C SER A 17 -11.23 10.29 -6.02
N PRO A 18 -11.18 11.44 -5.32
CA PRO A 18 -10.56 11.56 -4.00
C PRO A 18 -11.14 10.58 -2.96
N GLU A 19 -12.38 10.12 -3.13
CA GLU A 19 -12.97 9.03 -2.32
C GLU A 19 -12.38 7.65 -2.62
N GLN A 20 -11.84 7.41 -3.81
CA GLN A 20 -11.13 6.18 -4.22
C GLN A 20 -9.62 6.23 -3.92
N ALA A 21 -9.07 7.44 -3.76
CA ALA A 21 -7.75 7.66 -3.17
C ALA A 21 -7.73 7.39 -1.65
N ASN A 22 -8.89 7.06 -1.05
CA ASN A 22 -8.97 6.66 0.34
C ASN A 22 -8.22 5.35 0.57
N LYS A 23 -7.29 5.44 1.51
CA LYS A 23 -6.59 4.36 2.18
C LYS A 23 -7.46 3.11 2.35
N GLN A 24 -7.19 2.07 1.57
CA GLN A 24 -7.87 0.79 1.74
C GLN A 24 -7.19 0.00 2.86
N THR A 25 -7.96 -0.49 3.82
CA THR A 25 -7.42 -1.24 4.96
C THR A 25 -7.75 -2.73 4.84
N PHE A 26 -6.75 -3.56 5.09
CA PHE A 26 -6.82 -5.02 5.04
C PHE A 26 -6.30 -5.65 6.33
N ASN A 27 -6.70 -6.89 6.59
CA ASN A 27 -6.25 -7.65 7.77
C ASN A 27 -4.99 -8.48 7.47
N THR A 28 -4.70 -8.72 6.20
CA THR A 28 -3.53 -9.50 5.77
C THR A 28 -2.71 -8.78 4.69
N ASP A 29 -1.41 -9.08 4.66
CA ASP A 29 -0.49 -8.62 3.60
C ASP A 29 -0.90 -9.18 2.22
N GLY A 30 -1.44 -10.40 2.18
CA GLY A 30 -1.93 -11.03 0.96
C GLY A 30 -3.04 -10.21 0.32
N GLU A 31 -4.09 -9.89 1.08
CA GLU A 31 -5.21 -9.07 0.60
C GLU A 31 -4.74 -7.67 0.15
N ALA A 32 -3.82 -7.06 0.90
CA ALA A 32 -3.25 -5.76 0.55
C ALA A 32 -2.48 -5.79 -0.78
N LYS A 33 -1.70 -6.86 -1.03
CA LYS A 33 -0.98 -7.07 -2.29
C LYS A 33 -1.92 -7.40 -3.44
N GLU A 34 -2.96 -8.19 -3.20
CA GLU A 34 -3.96 -8.52 -4.22
C GLU A 34 -4.75 -7.31 -4.66
N TRP A 35 -5.05 -6.37 -3.75
CA TRP A 35 -5.65 -5.10 -4.10
C TRP A 35 -4.82 -4.30 -5.12
N PHE A 36 -3.48 -4.34 -5.05
CA PHE A 36 -2.65 -3.68 -6.07
C PHE A 36 -2.70 -4.36 -7.44
N LYS A 37 -3.12 -5.64 -7.52
CA LYS A 37 -3.24 -6.35 -8.80
C LYS A 37 -4.36 -5.78 -9.68
N GLN A 38 -5.35 -5.09 -9.11
CA GLN A 38 -6.40 -4.45 -9.90
C GLN A 38 -5.91 -3.22 -10.67
N TYR A 39 -4.78 -2.63 -10.24
CA TYR A 39 -4.18 -1.44 -10.87
C TYR A 39 -2.93 -1.77 -11.70
N CYS A 40 -2.39 -2.98 -11.52
CA CYS A 40 -1.19 -3.45 -12.20
C CYS A 40 -1.25 -4.97 -12.30
N GLU A 41 -1.09 -5.55 -13.49
CA GLU A 41 -1.13 -7.01 -13.67
C GLU A 41 0.03 -7.72 -12.92
N SER A 42 1.20 -7.07 -12.86
CA SER A 42 2.40 -7.60 -12.19
C SER A 42 3.07 -6.55 -11.28
N PRO A 43 2.46 -6.22 -10.12
CA PRO A 43 3.03 -5.26 -9.19
C PRO A 43 4.29 -5.82 -8.53
N LYS A 44 5.33 -4.99 -8.45
CA LYS A 44 6.58 -5.29 -7.75
C LYS A 44 6.57 -4.61 -6.39
N PHE A 45 6.86 -5.39 -5.36
CA PHE A 45 6.90 -4.95 -3.98
C PHE A 45 8.35 -4.83 -3.52
N SER A 46 8.74 -3.68 -2.97
CA SER A 46 10.11 -3.44 -2.49
C SER A 46 10.47 -4.24 -1.24
N GLY A 47 9.47 -4.79 -0.55
CA GLY A 47 9.61 -5.31 0.80
C GLY A 47 9.39 -4.23 1.85
N TYR A 48 9.06 -4.65 3.07
CA TYR A 48 8.79 -3.75 4.19
C TYR A 48 10.09 -3.14 4.72
N THR A 49 10.15 -1.81 4.71
CA THR A 49 11.24 -1.03 5.31
C THR A 49 10.65 -0.06 6.33
N PHE A 50 11.29 0.05 7.49
CA PHE A 50 10.86 0.98 8.53
C PHE A 50 11.30 2.41 8.19
N ASP A 51 10.34 3.34 8.10
CA ASP A 51 10.58 4.75 7.72
C ASP A 51 10.43 5.71 8.91
N GLY A 52 10.74 5.24 10.13
CA GLY A 52 10.67 6.02 11.37
C GLY A 52 9.30 6.01 12.06
N ASN A 53 8.20 5.91 11.31
CA ASN A 53 6.84 5.88 11.89
C ASN A 53 6.10 4.55 11.66
N TYR A 54 6.36 3.87 10.55
CA TYR A 54 5.67 2.65 10.16
C TYR A 54 6.52 1.84 9.17
N ASN A 55 6.22 0.54 9.08
CA ASN A 55 6.79 -0.33 8.06
C ASN A 55 6.07 -0.08 6.73
N LYS A 56 6.79 0.44 5.74
CA LYS A 56 6.30 0.73 4.38
C LYS A 56 6.80 -0.32 3.40
N ASN A 57 5.91 -0.82 2.55
CA ASN A 57 6.28 -1.61 1.37
C ASN A 57 5.85 -0.84 0.12
N TYR A 58 6.83 -0.35 -0.65
CA TYR A 58 6.56 0.41 -1.86
C TYR A 58 6.14 -0.52 -2.98
N VAL A 59 5.14 -0.10 -3.74
CA VAL A 59 4.58 -0.83 -4.86
C VAL A 59 4.88 -0.11 -6.15
N SER A 60 5.46 -0.83 -7.10
CA SER A 60 5.80 -0.33 -8.42
C SER A 60 5.19 -1.20 -9.52
N CYS A 61 4.83 -0.57 -10.64
CA CYS A 61 4.30 -1.21 -11.84
C CYS A 61 5.06 -0.68 -13.05
N ASP A 62 5.59 -1.56 -13.91
CA ASP A 62 6.35 -1.17 -15.11
C ASP A 62 7.44 -0.13 -14.86
N GLY A 63 8.14 -0.23 -13.72
CA GLY A 63 9.21 0.67 -13.32
C GLY A 63 8.75 2.01 -12.73
N ARG A 64 7.44 2.23 -12.55
CA ARG A 64 6.86 3.42 -11.91
C ARG A 64 6.30 3.09 -10.54
N SER A 65 6.56 3.94 -9.54
CA SER A 65 5.94 3.79 -8.22
C SER A 65 4.46 4.14 -8.29
N ILE A 66 3.58 3.22 -7.88
CA ILE A 66 2.12 3.40 -7.94
C ILE A 66 1.51 3.58 -6.55
N GLY A 67 2.19 3.13 -5.50
CA GLY A 67 1.69 3.28 -4.13
C GLY A 67 2.58 2.63 -3.09
N TYR A 68 2.03 2.44 -1.90
CA TYR A 68 2.70 1.78 -0.78
C TYR A 68 1.69 1.11 0.15
N ILE A 69 2.16 0.11 0.90
CA ILE A 69 1.42 -0.58 1.97
C ILE A 69 2.07 -0.21 3.30
N ASN A 70 1.30 0.37 4.21
CA ASN A 70 1.71 0.56 5.61
C ASN A 70 1.27 -0.63 6.43
N GLN A 71 2.21 -1.26 7.12
CA GLN A 71 1.89 -2.27 8.13
C GLN A 71 1.83 -1.61 9.51
N TYR A 72 0.65 -1.65 10.11
CA TYR A 72 0.42 -1.31 11.51
C TYR A 72 0.40 -2.61 12.31
N SER A 73 1.45 -2.85 13.08
CA SER A 73 1.45 -3.88 14.11
C SER A 73 0.82 -3.31 15.39
N ASP A 74 -0.12 -4.03 15.99
CA ASP A 74 -0.79 -3.68 17.26
C ASP A 74 0.19 -3.53 18.46
N ASN A 75 1.48 -3.82 18.27
CA ASN A 75 2.54 -3.60 19.27
C ASN A 75 3.05 -2.14 19.27
N ALA A 76 2.15 -1.17 19.33
CA ALA A 76 2.50 0.14 19.87
C ALA A 76 2.21 0.14 21.37
N THR A 77 2.93 -0.72 22.11
CA THR A 77 3.10 -0.54 23.55
C THR A 77 4.32 0.35 23.75
N HIS A 78 4.08 1.63 23.96
CA HIS A 78 4.97 2.49 24.74
C HIS A 78 4.14 3.07 25.87
#